data_AF-F2X7A9-F1
#
_entry.id   AF-F2X7A9-F1
#
_cell.length_a   1.000
_cell.length_b   1.000
_cell.length_c   1.000
_cell.angle_alpha   90.00
_cell.angle_beta   90.00
_cell.angle_gamma   90.00
#
_symmetry.space_group_name_H-M   'P 1'
#
loop_
_entity.id
_entity.type
_entity.pdbx_description
1 polymer ?
#
loop_
_entity_poly.entity_id
_entity_poly.type
_entity_poly.pdbx_seq_one_letter_code
_entity_poly.pdbx_strand_id
1 'polypeptide(L)'
;MKEKKENQNPSIKILVGYHKPAELLKDDILTPIHLGRALATEASKDGEMSKEEFEWMCENMMGDDTGDNISYLNRYLNELTGIYWAWKNYDKLGNPDYIGFMHYRRHFIFDNNFTNSLQLNGDGYSYLFDALDKKYFQYISSIDFFREIKNYDLIIPKIFDCNFILDKIQEFKSCKEFLYSWNGNNHTGYNIVKLISSMQPRYSDFLNIIDKNTKYYPYNMFIMKREIYFNYVNFLFEIIFQVYDIMKNDLYMRTNIFNKREIAWLSEYISTLFFYSLQKENRIIGEKYVSCGINCFNIDSNIKKKNNISISKLIRRILEKI
;
A
#
# COMPACT_ATOMS: atom_id res chain seq x y z
N MET A 1 35.34 19.62 16.73
CA MET A 1 35.03 19.68 15.29
C MET A 1 33.74 18.90 15.07
N LYS A 2 32.64 19.58 14.73
CA LYS A 2 31.42 18.90 14.25
C LYS A 2 31.67 18.59 12.79
N GLU A 3 31.98 17.34 12.47
CA GLU A 3 32.00 16.89 11.08
C GLU A 3 30.60 17.11 10.49
N LYS A 4 30.52 17.99 9.50
CA LYS A 4 29.38 18.10 8.61
C LYS A 4 29.16 16.74 7.96
N LYS A 5 28.06 16.07 8.31
CA LYS A 5 27.48 14.99 7.49
C LYS A 5 26.92 15.60 6.20
N GLU A 6 27.80 16.03 5.30
CA GLU A 6 27.43 16.41 3.93
C GLU A 6 27.76 15.22 3.00
N ASN A 7 26.76 14.79 2.22
CA ASN A 7 26.84 13.87 1.05
C ASN A 7 26.70 12.34 1.23
N GLN A 8 25.68 11.87 1.96
CA GLN A 8 25.07 10.57 1.63
C GLN A 8 23.59 10.74 1.33
N ASN A 9 23.11 10.10 0.26
CA ASN A 9 21.68 10.03 -0.02
C ASN A 9 20.99 9.28 1.15
N PRO A 10 19.84 9.76 1.66
CA PRO A 10 19.08 9.03 2.65
C PRO A 10 18.75 7.63 2.11
N SER A 11 18.82 6.66 3.00
CA SER A 11 18.50 5.27 2.72
C SER A 11 16.97 5.11 2.57
N ILE A 12 16.54 4.33 1.58
CA ILE A 12 15.12 4.14 1.26
C ILE A 12 14.86 2.65 1.09
N LYS A 13 13.80 2.15 1.72
CA LYS A 13 13.24 0.83 1.43
C LYS A 13 11.76 0.94 1.14
N ILE A 14 11.30 0.36 0.05
CA ILE A 14 9.88 0.29 -0.27
C ILE A 14 9.49 -1.18 -0.32
N LEU A 15 8.64 -1.60 0.61
CA LEU A 15 8.10 -2.95 0.60
C LEU A 15 7.10 -3.07 -0.55
N VAL A 16 7.22 -4.14 -1.32
CA VAL A 16 6.27 -4.47 -2.38
C VAL A 16 5.51 -5.71 -1.94
N GLY A 17 4.22 -5.56 -1.65
CA GLY A 17 3.38 -6.61 -1.08
C GLY A 17 2.82 -7.59 -2.10
N TYR A 18 3.23 -8.84 -2.02
CA TYR A 18 2.79 -9.97 -2.85
C TYR A 18 1.96 -10.96 -2.03
N HIS A 19 0.96 -11.59 -2.63
CA HIS A 19 0.21 -12.71 -2.03
C HIS A 19 0.12 -13.93 -2.95
N LYS A 20 0.73 -13.83 -4.14
CA LYS A 20 0.84 -14.86 -5.16
C LYS A 20 2.03 -14.56 -6.06
N PRO A 21 2.54 -15.54 -6.83
CA PRO A 21 3.58 -15.28 -7.80
C PRO A 21 3.16 -14.24 -8.83
N ALA A 22 4.05 -13.29 -9.06
CA ALA A 22 3.90 -12.22 -10.02
C ALA A 22 5.30 -11.72 -10.43
N GLU A 23 5.37 -10.85 -11.45
CA GLU A 23 6.64 -10.24 -11.83
C GLU A 23 7.37 -9.66 -10.60
N LEU A 24 8.62 -10.10 -10.41
CA LEU A 24 9.37 -9.82 -9.20
C LEU A 24 10.09 -8.48 -9.30
N LEU A 25 9.59 -7.49 -8.58
CA LEU A 25 10.16 -6.16 -8.49
C LEU A 25 11.11 -6.09 -7.29
N LYS A 26 12.40 -6.31 -7.54
CA LYS A 26 13.41 -6.43 -6.50
C LYS A 26 14.69 -5.70 -6.85
N ASP A 27 15.13 -4.81 -5.97
CA ASP A 27 16.46 -4.21 -5.99
C ASP A 27 16.86 -3.67 -4.61
N ASP A 28 17.82 -2.76 -4.57
CA ASP A 28 18.32 -2.19 -3.32
C ASP A 28 17.27 -1.31 -2.61
N ILE A 29 16.23 -0.84 -3.30
CA ILE A 29 15.13 -0.03 -2.77
C ILE A 29 13.88 -0.90 -2.60
N LEU A 30 13.46 -1.57 -3.67
CA LEU A 30 12.25 -2.39 -3.70
C LEU A 30 12.50 -3.73 -3.01
N THR A 31 11.75 -3.96 -1.95
CA THR A 31 11.87 -5.13 -1.08
C THR A 31 10.59 -5.97 -1.16
N PRO A 32 10.54 -7.01 -1.99
CA PRO A 32 9.41 -7.93 -2.03
C PRO A 32 9.11 -8.56 -0.67
N ILE A 33 7.85 -8.52 -0.26
CA ILE A 33 7.35 -9.20 0.93
C ILE A 33 6.12 -10.04 0.58
N HIS A 34 6.13 -11.30 1.01
CA HIS A 34 5.02 -12.23 0.93
C HIS A 34 4.07 -11.96 2.11
N LEU A 35 2.92 -11.38 1.80
CA LEU A 35 1.85 -11.06 2.73
C LEU A 35 1.04 -12.31 3.07
N GLY A 36 0.71 -12.47 4.35
CA GLY A 36 -0.07 -13.61 4.84
C GLY A 36 0.62 -14.94 4.61
N ARG A 37 1.96 -14.97 4.64
CA ARG A 37 2.74 -16.20 4.38
C ARG A 37 2.33 -17.34 5.32
N ALA A 38 1.96 -17.03 6.57
CA ALA A 38 1.47 -18.02 7.53
C ALA A 38 0.19 -18.77 7.07
N LEU A 39 -0.56 -18.20 6.12
CA LEU A 39 -1.80 -18.75 5.57
C LEU A 39 -1.70 -19.03 4.06
N ALA A 40 -0.50 -19.06 3.50
CA ALA A 40 -0.31 -19.06 2.04
C ALA A 40 -0.89 -20.31 1.35
N THR A 41 -0.92 -21.46 2.04
CA THR A 41 -1.47 -22.71 1.53
C THR A 41 -2.96 -22.88 1.82
N GLU A 42 -3.59 -21.93 2.53
CA GLU A 42 -5.04 -21.93 2.73
C GLU A 42 -5.74 -21.22 1.57
N ALA A 43 -6.99 -21.62 1.29
CA ALA A 43 -7.81 -20.94 0.30
C ALA A 43 -7.93 -19.43 0.59
N SER A 44 -7.92 -18.64 -0.48
CA SER A 44 -8.10 -17.19 -0.46
C SER A 44 -9.19 -16.77 -1.45
N LYS A 45 -9.53 -15.47 -1.46
CA LYS A 45 -10.43 -14.91 -2.48
C LYS A 45 -9.89 -15.03 -3.91
N ASP A 46 -8.58 -15.21 -4.06
CA ASP A 46 -7.87 -15.28 -5.33
C ASP A 46 -7.51 -16.73 -5.70
N GLY A 47 -8.04 -17.72 -4.97
CA GLY A 47 -7.78 -19.15 -5.14
C GLY A 47 -6.79 -19.72 -4.12
N GLU A 48 -6.25 -20.89 -4.44
CA GLU A 48 -5.24 -21.62 -3.66
C GLU A 48 -3.88 -21.54 -4.36
N MET A 49 -2.81 -21.41 -3.58
CA MET A 49 -1.44 -21.42 -4.08
C MET A 49 -0.92 -22.86 -4.12
N SER A 50 -0.34 -23.27 -5.24
CA SER A 50 0.35 -24.56 -5.33
C SER A 50 1.63 -24.56 -4.49
N LYS A 51 2.13 -25.76 -4.16
CA LYS A 51 3.36 -25.91 -3.38
C LYS A 51 4.56 -25.29 -4.10
N GLU A 52 4.67 -25.46 -5.42
CA GLU A 52 5.76 -24.91 -6.22
C GLU A 52 5.73 -23.38 -6.25
N GLU A 53 4.53 -22.78 -6.26
CA GLU A 53 4.36 -21.33 -6.16
C GLU A 53 4.75 -20.81 -4.79
N PHE A 54 4.37 -21.52 -3.72
CA PHE A 54 4.77 -21.18 -2.35
C PHE A 54 6.28 -21.24 -2.14
N GLU A 55 6.94 -22.28 -2.65
CA GLU A 55 8.40 -22.43 -2.62
C GLU A 55 9.09 -21.29 -3.38
N TRP A 56 8.62 -20.96 -4.59
CA TRP A 56 9.14 -19.83 -5.35
C TRP A 56 9.00 -18.50 -4.59
N MET A 57 7.87 -18.26 -3.93
CA MET A 57 7.67 -17.07 -3.09
C MET A 57 8.62 -17.07 -1.90
N CYS A 58 8.87 -18.22 -1.25
CA CYS A 58 9.81 -18.29 -0.13
C CYS A 58 11.25 -18.00 -0.55
N GLU A 59 11.68 -18.46 -1.74
CA GLU A 59 13.02 -18.22 -2.27
C GLU A 59 13.27 -16.77 -2.70
N ASN A 60 12.23 -16.10 -3.22
CA ASN A 60 12.41 -14.82 -3.91
C ASN A 60 12.11 -13.58 -3.06
N MET A 61 11.34 -13.73 -1.99
CA MET A 61 10.88 -12.61 -1.16
C MET A 61 10.90 -12.92 0.33
N MET A 62 10.91 -11.87 1.15
CA MET A 62 10.81 -11.99 2.60
C MET A 62 9.40 -12.41 3.00
N GLY A 63 9.25 -13.06 4.15
CA GLY A 63 7.96 -13.43 4.71
C GLY A 63 7.55 -12.46 5.81
N ASP A 64 6.28 -12.06 5.79
CA ASP A 64 5.69 -11.28 6.88
C ASP A 64 5.37 -12.13 8.13
N ASP A 65 5.77 -13.41 8.15
CA ASP A 65 5.54 -14.42 9.19
C ASP A 65 6.76 -14.68 10.08
N THR A 66 7.79 -13.83 10.00
CA THR A 66 9.03 -13.97 10.77
C THR A 66 9.18 -12.91 11.85
N GLY A 67 9.88 -13.20 12.95
CA GLY A 67 10.01 -12.26 14.07
C GLY A 67 8.66 -11.92 14.72
N ASP A 68 8.52 -10.70 15.25
CA ASP A 68 7.22 -10.22 15.73
C ASP A 68 6.33 -9.88 14.53
N ASN A 69 5.17 -10.54 14.45
CA ASN A 69 4.32 -10.50 13.27
C ASN A 69 2.84 -10.84 13.55
N ILE A 70 2.02 -10.51 12.56
CA ILE A 70 0.57 -10.80 12.52
C ILE A 70 0.16 -11.44 11.19
N SER A 71 1.05 -12.21 10.55
CA SER A 71 0.78 -12.82 9.24
C SER A 71 -0.49 -13.69 9.24
N TYR A 72 -0.76 -14.38 10.35
CA TYR A 72 -1.97 -15.18 10.57
C TYR A 72 -3.28 -14.37 10.59
N LEU A 73 -3.22 -13.03 10.60
CA LEU A 73 -4.38 -12.14 10.48
C LEU A 73 -4.62 -11.63 9.05
N ASN A 74 -3.84 -12.06 8.07
CA ASN A 74 -3.90 -11.52 6.71
C ASN A 74 -5.28 -11.64 6.06
N ARG A 75 -6.06 -12.69 6.36
CA ARG A 75 -7.43 -12.84 5.83
C ARG A 75 -8.39 -11.73 6.30
N TYR A 76 -8.04 -11.01 7.37
CA TYR A 76 -8.80 -9.88 7.90
C TYR A 76 -8.13 -8.52 7.61
N LEU A 77 -6.80 -8.49 7.63
CA LEU A 77 -6.00 -7.27 7.63
C LEU A 77 -5.24 -7.01 6.31
N ASN A 78 -5.23 -7.97 5.38
CA ASN A 78 -4.53 -7.90 4.09
C ASN A 78 -3.10 -7.33 4.23
N GLU A 79 -2.73 -6.33 3.43
CA GLU A 79 -1.42 -5.69 3.38
C GLU A 79 -0.92 -5.11 4.72
N LEU A 80 -1.82 -4.82 5.65
CA LEU A 80 -1.43 -4.33 6.97
C LEU A 80 -0.51 -5.32 7.69
N THR A 81 -0.60 -6.62 7.38
CA THR A 81 0.31 -7.64 7.92
C THR A 81 1.78 -7.38 7.55
N GLY A 82 2.05 -7.01 6.30
CA GLY A 82 3.39 -6.58 5.86
C GLY A 82 3.80 -5.22 6.41
N ILE A 83 2.86 -4.27 6.53
CA ILE A 83 3.11 -2.96 7.14
C ILE A 83 3.47 -3.11 8.64
N TYR A 84 2.79 -4.00 9.36
CA TYR A 84 3.09 -4.34 10.75
C TYR A 84 4.46 -5.01 10.89
N TRP A 85 4.74 -5.98 10.01
CA TRP A 85 6.02 -6.67 10.02
C TRP A 85 7.17 -5.68 9.87
N ALA A 86 7.06 -4.75 8.93
CA ALA A 86 8.05 -3.69 8.74
C ALA A 86 8.22 -2.79 9.99
N TRP A 87 7.16 -2.57 10.75
CA TRP A 87 7.21 -1.77 11.98
C TRP A 87 8.01 -2.49 13.06
N LYS A 88 7.69 -3.77 13.28
CA LYS A 88 8.31 -4.57 14.35
C LYS A 88 9.69 -5.10 14.02
N ASN A 89 10.04 -5.14 12.74
CA ASN A 89 11.30 -5.69 12.23
C ASN A 89 12.10 -4.65 11.44
N TYR A 90 11.95 -3.37 11.78
CA TYR A 90 12.51 -2.24 11.03
C TYR A 90 14.05 -2.29 10.91
N ASP A 91 14.71 -2.84 11.91
CA ASP A 91 16.16 -3.07 11.94
C ASP A 91 16.59 -4.07 10.86
N LYS A 92 15.78 -5.10 10.58
CA LYS A 92 16.02 -6.07 9.50
C LYS A 92 15.96 -5.45 8.11
N LEU A 93 15.34 -4.27 7.98
CA LEU A 93 15.33 -3.47 6.75
C LEU A 93 16.54 -2.54 6.62
N GLY A 94 17.47 -2.58 7.58
CA GLY A 94 18.66 -1.72 7.60
C GLY A 94 18.40 -0.33 8.18
N ASN A 95 17.30 -0.15 8.94
CA ASN A 95 16.91 1.12 9.55
C ASN A 95 16.87 2.30 8.55
N PRO A 96 16.09 2.19 7.46
CA PRO A 96 16.13 3.19 6.41
C PRO A 96 15.66 4.57 6.89
N ASP A 97 16.09 5.65 6.24
CA ASP A 97 15.62 7.02 6.54
C ASP A 97 14.18 7.23 6.02
N TYR A 98 13.85 6.56 4.92
CA TYR A 98 12.52 6.49 4.34
C TYR A 98 12.05 5.05 4.20
N ILE A 99 10.79 4.79 4.57
CA ILE A 99 10.13 3.52 4.33
C ILE A 99 8.86 3.72 3.52
N GLY A 100 8.59 2.82 2.58
CA GLY A 100 7.35 2.83 1.82
C GLY A 100 6.70 1.47 1.73
N PHE A 101 5.46 1.47 1.27
CA PHE A 101 4.69 0.30 0.93
C PHE A 101 3.96 0.52 -0.40
N MET A 102 4.05 -0.45 -1.29
CA MET A 102 3.32 -0.52 -2.57
C MET A 102 2.77 -1.93 -2.77
N HIS A 103 1.74 -2.06 -3.60
CA HIS A 103 1.23 -3.38 -3.98
C HIS A 103 2.04 -3.95 -5.13
N TYR A 104 2.11 -5.28 -5.26
CA TYR A 104 2.81 -5.95 -6.36
C TYR A 104 2.44 -5.48 -7.77
N ARG A 105 1.20 -4.98 -7.97
CA ARG A 105 0.68 -4.53 -9.26
C ARG A 105 0.27 -3.06 -9.32
N ARG A 106 0.56 -2.29 -8.26
CA ARG A 106 0.24 -0.85 -8.21
C ARG A 106 1.39 -0.07 -7.61
N HIS A 107 1.91 0.88 -8.38
CA HIS A 107 3.08 1.66 -8.01
C HIS A 107 2.87 3.14 -8.28
N PHE A 108 3.52 3.99 -7.49
CA PHE A 108 3.50 5.44 -7.71
C PHE A 108 4.11 5.81 -9.07
N ILE A 109 3.49 6.75 -9.76
CA ILE A 109 3.99 7.36 -10.99
C ILE A 109 4.75 8.63 -10.62
N PHE A 110 6.05 8.64 -10.89
CA PHE A 110 6.95 9.76 -10.59
C PHE A 110 7.14 10.69 -11.78
N ASP A 111 7.07 10.18 -13.00
CA ASP A 111 7.07 11.04 -14.19
C ASP A 111 5.77 11.85 -14.27
N ASN A 112 5.88 13.17 -14.27
CA ASN A 112 4.74 14.10 -14.26
C ASN A 112 4.11 14.30 -15.66
N ASN A 113 4.70 13.77 -16.74
CA ASN A 113 4.23 13.95 -18.12
C ASN A 113 3.36 12.78 -18.65
N PHE A 114 2.85 11.93 -17.77
CA PHE A 114 2.22 10.67 -18.14
C PHE A 114 0.75 10.79 -18.63
N THR A 115 0.02 11.83 -18.20
CA THR A 115 -1.46 11.88 -18.19
C THR A 115 -2.11 11.81 -19.58
N ASN A 116 -1.42 12.23 -20.64
CA ASN A 116 -1.98 12.24 -22.00
C ASN A 116 -1.86 10.88 -22.72
N SER A 117 -1.21 9.88 -22.12
CA SER A 117 -0.82 8.64 -22.83
C SER A 117 -1.34 7.34 -22.23
N LEU A 118 -2.07 7.40 -21.11
CA LEU A 118 -2.51 6.22 -20.35
C LEU A 118 -4.00 6.28 -20.06
N GLN A 119 -4.65 5.13 -20.18
CA GLN A 119 -6.07 4.97 -19.87
C GLN A 119 -6.27 4.80 -18.35
N LEU A 120 -7.36 5.36 -17.82
CA LEU A 120 -7.80 5.06 -16.45
C LEU A 120 -8.32 3.62 -16.36
N ASN A 121 -7.99 2.96 -15.25
CA ASN A 121 -8.50 1.66 -14.88
C ASN A 121 -10.00 1.76 -14.56
N GLY A 122 -10.69 0.63 -14.54
CA GLY A 122 -12.09 0.52 -14.17
C GLY A 122 -12.41 0.96 -12.73
N ASP A 123 -11.41 1.23 -11.89
CA ASP A 123 -11.60 1.90 -10.60
C ASP A 123 -11.72 3.43 -10.72
N GLY A 124 -11.57 4.00 -11.91
CA GLY A 124 -11.66 5.44 -12.17
C GLY A 124 -10.48 6.25 -11.61
N TYR A 125 -9.43 5.57 -11.12
CA TYR A 125 -8.41 6.21 -10.30
C TYR A 125 -6.97 5.86 -10.69
N SER A 126 -6.67 4.58 -10.87
CA SER A 126 -5.34 4.11 -11.25
C SER A 126 -5.18 4.10 -12.78
N TYR A 127 -3.95 4.24 -13.29
CA TYR A 127 -3.66 4.26 -14.72
C TYR A 127 -3.16 2.91 -15.22
N LEU A 128 -3.75 2.41 -16.30
CA LEU A 128 -3.48 1.09 -16.85
C LEU A 128 -2.13 1.00 -17.56
N PHE A 129 -1.49 -0.15 -17.38
CA PHE A 129 -0.33 -0.57 -18.14
C PHE A 129 -0.50 -2.01 -18.60
N ASP A 130 -0.34 -2.22 -19.91
CA ASP A 130 -0.50 -3.54 -20.54
C ASP A 130 0.75 -4.41 -20.43
N ALA A 131 1.91 -3.81 -20.16
CA ALA A 131 3.21 -4.49 -20.07
C ALA A 131 4.13 -3.86 -19.02
N LEU A 132 5.03 -4.67 -18.45
CA LEU A 132 6.14 -4.23 -17.59
C LEU A 132 7.39 -4.02 -18.43
N ASP A 133 7.27 -3.10 -19.37
CA ASP A 133 8.33 -2.77 -20.31
C ASP A 133 9.18 -1.60 -19.80
N LYS A 134 10.13 -1.16 -20.62
CA LYS A 134 10.98 -0.01 -20.31
C LYS A 134 10.17 1.25 -20.00
N LYS A 135 9.03 1.45 -20.68
CA LYS A 135 8.17 2.62 -20.50
C LYS A 135 7.55 2.60 -19.11
N TYR A 136 7.03 1.44 -18.67
CA TYR A 136 6.53 1.25 -17.31
C TYR A 136 7.55 1.67 -16.24
N PHE A 137 8.78 1.16 -16.35
CA PHE A 137 9.82 1.45 -15.37
C PHE A 137 10.30 2.91 -15.39
N GLN A 138 10.24 3.59 -16.54
CA GLN A 138 10.49 5.02 -16.61
C GLN A 138 9.46 5.85 -15.82
N TYR A 139 8.20 5.43 -15.80
CA TYR A 139 7.15 6.10 -15.02
C TYR A 139 7.31 5.91 -13.51
N ILE A 140 7.64 4.69 -13.06
CA ILE A 140 7.68 4.36 -11.62
C ILE A 140 9.04 4.61 -10.97
N SER A 141 10.10 4.76 -11.76
CA SER A 141 11.44 5.07 -11.28
C SER A 141 12.16 6.01 -12.26
N SER A 142 11.78 7.28 -12.18
CA SER A 142 12.38 8.35 -12.99
C SER A 142 13.87 8.54 -12.65
N ILE A 143 14.61 9.20 -13.54
CA ILE A 143 16.03 9.56 -13.30
C ILE A 143 16.23 10.32 -11.99
N ASP A 144 15.18 11.03 -11.56
CA ASP A 144 15.14 11.88 -10.38
C ASP A 144 14.44 11.25 -9.18
N PHE A 145 14.06 9.97 -9.24
CA PHE A 145 13.28 9.27 -8.22
C PHE A 145 13.75 9.55 -6.79
N PHE A 146 15.06 9.42 -6.54
CA PHE A 146 15.65 9.72 -5.23
C PHE A 146 15.57 11.20 -4.86
N ARG A 147 15.85 12.09 -5.81
CA ARG A 147 15.77 13.54 -5.60
C ARG A 147 14.35 13.95 -5.26
N GLU A 148 13.38 13.35 -5.93
CA GLU A 148 11.98 13.63 -5.73
C GLU A 148 11.49 13.18 -4.35
N ILE A 149 11.82 11.95 -3.92
CA ILE A 149 11.46 11.47 -2.58
C ILE A 149 12.00 12.39 -1.47
N LYS A 150 13.24 12.88 -1.62
CA LYS A 150 13.85 13.78 -0.63
C LYS A 150 13.13 15.12 -0.45
N ASN A 151 12.41 15.58 -1.48
CA ASN A 151 11.69 16.84 -1.42
C ASN A 151 10.42 16.74 -0.56
N TYR A 152 10.02 15.53 -0.18
CA TYR A 152 8.81 15.27 0.57
C TYR A 152 9.12 14.63 1.94
N ASP A 153 8.29 14.98 2.91
CA ASP A 153 8.23 14.27 4.20
C ASP A 153 7.43 12.96 4.06
N LEU A 154 6.42 13.00 3.20
CA LEU A 154 5.45 11.95 2.94
C LEU A 154 5.07 11.97 1.46
N ILE A 155 5.08 10.82 0.80
CA ILE A 155 4.43 10.60 -0.49
C ILE A 155 3.26 9.65 -0.28
N ILE A 156 2.10 10.03 -0.80
CA ILE A 156 0.85 9.26 -0.75
C ILE A 156 0.16 9.28 -2.11
N PRO A 157 -0.83 8.41 -2.33
CA PRO A 157 -1.64 8.47 -3.54
C PRO A 157 -2.35 9.83 -3.65
N LYS A 158 -2.68 10.25 -4.87
CA LYS A 158 -3.61 11.36 -5.11
C LYS A 158 -4.92 11.11 -4.40
N ILE A 159 -5.60 12.13 -3.89
CA ILE A 159 -6.90 11.90 -3.26
C ILE A 159 -7.90 11.30 -4.27
N PHE A 160 -8.58 10.24 -3.90
CA PHE A 160 -9.63 9.61 -4.70
C PHE A 160 -10.99 10.13 -4.25
N ASP A 161 -11.89 10.38 -5.22
CA ASP A 161 -13.27 10.76 -4.96
C ASP A 161 -14.18 9.61 -5.36
N CYS A 162 -14.92 9.05 -4.38
CA CYS A 162 -15.74 7.85 -4.59
C CYS A 162 -16.89 8.03 -5.58
N ASN A 163 -17.19 9.28 -5.99
CA ASN A 163 -18.17 9.56 -7.03
C ASN A 163 -17.62 9.48 -8.45
N PHE A 164 -16.31 9.32 -8.62
CA PHE A 164 -15.64 9.19 -9.92
C PHE A 164 -15.16 7.74 -10.15
N ILE A 165 -16.10 6.81 -10.27
CA ILE A 165 -15.85 5.40 -10.61
C ILE A 165 -16.45 5.14 -11.98
N LEU A 166 -15.61 4.82 -12.97
CA LEU A 166 -16.03 4.62 -14.38
C LEU A 166 -16.75 5.85 -14.97
N ASP A 167 -17.31 5.69 -16.17
CA ASP A 167 -18.08 6.72 -16.90
C ASP A 167 -19.43 7.07 -16.24
N LYS A 168 -19.68 6.65 -14.99
CA LYS A 168 -20.92 6.91 -14.25
C LYS A 168 -20.60 7.68 -12.97
N ILE A 169 -21.10 8.90 -12.90
CA ILE A 169 -21.11 9.68 -11.67
C ILE A 169 -21.96 8.92 -10.65
N GLN A 170 -21.37 8.59 -9.50
CA GLN A 170 -22.11 8.07 -8.36
C GLN A 170 -22.60 9.24 -7.50
N GLU A 171 -23.65 8.99 -6.71
CA GLU A 171 -24.27 10.00 -5.83
C GLU A 171 -24.05 9.69 -4.35
N PHE A 172 -22.87 9.16 -3.99
CA PHE A 172 -22.51 8.97 -2.58
C PHE A 172 -22.41 10.33 -1.90
N LYS A 173 -23.03 10.45 -0.72
CA LYS A 173 -22.96 11.65 0.12
C LYS A 173 -21.75 11.65 1.04
N SER A 174 -21.13 10.48 1.22
CA SER A 174 -19.97 10.32 2.10
C SER A 174 -19.16 9.06 1.76
N CYS A 175 -17.92 9.08 2.20
CA CYS A 175 -17.02 7.94 2.31
C CYS A 175 -17.65 6.73 3.02
N LYS A 176 -18.47 7.01 4.04
CA LYS A 176 -19.24 6.02 4.78
C LYS A 176 -20.22 5.27 3.87
N GLU A 177 -21.03 5.99 3.08
CA GLU A 177 -21.96 5.38 2.13
C GLU A 177 -21.23 4.57 1.06
N PHE A 178 -20.09 5.08 0.59
CA PHE A 178 -19.26 4.35 -0.35
C PHE A 178 -18.79 3.01 0.23
N LEU A 179 -18.19 2.99 1.41
CA LEU A 179 -17.74 1.74 2.07
C LEU A 179 -18.87 0.73 2.22
N TYR A 180 -20.08 1.20 2.53
CA TYR A 180 -21.24 0.34 2.71
C TYR A 180 -21.70 -0.37 1.44
N SER A 181 -21.52 0.28 0.29
CA SER A 181 -21.79 -0.35 -1.01
C SER A 181 -20.92 -1.60 -1.26
N TRP A 182 -19.73 -1.67 -0.67
CA TRP A 182 -18.81 -2.82 -0.80
C TRP A 182 -19.06 -3.92 0.24
N ASN A 183 -19.64 -3.58 1.39
CA ASN A 183 -19.75 -4.48 2.54
C ASN A 183 -21.20 -4.90 2.87
N GLY A 184 -22.12 -4.78 1.91
CA GLY A 184 -23.52 -5.21 2.09
C GLY A 184 -24.27 -4.45 3.19
N ASN A 185 -23.96 -3.17 3.39
CA ASN A 185 -24.66 -2.27 4.32
C ASN A 185 -24.57 -2.58 5.84
N ASN A 186 -23.58 -3.36 6.31
CA ASN A 186 -23.34 -3.47 7.75
C ASN A 186 -22.55 -2.24 8.26
N HIS A 187 -23.15 -1.44 9.14
CA HIS A 187 -22.53 -0.21 9.67
C HIS A 187 -21.49 -0.45 10.76
N THR A 188 -21.34 -1.70 11.21
CA THR A 188 -20.65 -2.07 12.46
C THR A 188 -19.19 -1.61 12.48
N GLY A 189 -18.37 -1.97 11.49
CA GLY A 189 -16.94 -1.63 11.54
C GLY A 189 -16.65 -0.14 11.45
N TYR A 190 -17.35 0.58 10.57
CA TYR A 190 -17.22 2.05 10.47
C TYR A 190 -17.58 2.76 11.79
N ASN A 191 -18.69 2.37 12.41
CA ASN A 191 -19.13 2.97 13.65
C ASN A 191 -18.14 2.70 14.80
N ILE A 192 -17.53 1.51 14.83
CA ILE A 192 -16.48 1.17 15.81
C ILE A 192 -15.25 2.06 15.59
N VAL A 193 -14.76 2.20 14.35
CA VAL A 193 -13.64 3.10 14.02
C VAL A 193 -13.93 4.53 14.47
N LYS A 194 -15.13 5.03 14.18
CA LYS A 194 -15.55 6.38 14.56
C LYS A 194 -15.58 6.58 16.08
N LEU A 195 -16.10 5.58 16.82
CA LEU A 195 -16.15 5.61 18.27
C LEU A 195 -14.74 5.62 18.89
N ILE A 196 -13.85 4.73 18.45
CA ILE A 196 -12.48 4.66 18.98
C ILE A 196 -11.72 5.95 18.64
N SER A 197 -11.83 6.43 17.40
CA SER A 197 -11.17 7.64 16.97
C SER A 197 -11.67 8.89 17.70
N SER A 198 -12.94 8.93 18.13
CA SER A 198 -13.48 10.09 18.86
C SER A 198 -12.96 10.18 20.29
N MET A 199 -12.45 9.08 20.85
CA MET A 199 -11.77 9.04 22.14
C MET A 199 -10.36 9.65 22.08
N GLN A 200 -9.83 9.92 20.88
CA GLN A 200 -8.54 10.56 20.67
C GLN A 200 -8.73 12.02 20.20
N PRO A 201 -8.50 13.03 21.07
CA PRO A 201 -8.77 14.44 20.75
C PRO A 201 -8.05 14.97 19.51
N ARG A 202 -6.88 14.40 19.16
CA ARG A 202 -6.13 14.79 17.96
C ARG A 202 -6.89 14.49 16.66
N TYR A 203 -7.73 13.46 16.65
CA TYR A 203 -8.38 12.96 15.44
C TYR A 203 -9.88 13.25 15.39
N SER A 204 -10.49 13.63 16.51
CA SER A 204 -11.92 13.96 16.61
C SER A 204 -12.36 15.03 15.62
N ASP A 205 -11.52 16.04 15.37
CA ASP A 205 -11.82 17.14 14.45
C ASP A 205 -11.93 16.69 12.99
N PHE A 206 -11.28 15.58 12.64
CA PHE A 206 -11.24 15.05 11.27
C PHE A 206 -12.39 14.06 11.01
N LEU A 207 -13.02 13.51 12.05
CA LEU A 207 -14.15 12.60 11.90
C LEU A 207 -15.33 13.25 11.18
N ASN A 208 -15.62 14.50 11.51
CA ASN A 208 -16.67 15.27 10.84
C ASN A 208 -16.34 15.53 9.36
N ILE A 209 -15.06 15.61 9.00
CA ILE A 209 -14.62 15.82 7.61
C ILE A 209 -14.89 14.53 6.83
N ILE A 210 -14.45 13.37 7.34
CA ILE A 210 -14.66 12.09 6.63
C ILE A 210 -16.15 11.72 6.53
N ASP A 211 -16.94 11.98 7.58
CA ASP A 211 -18.39 11.70 7.57
C ASP A 211 -19.16 12.49 6.50
N LYS A 212 -18.62 13.62 6.04
CA LYS A 212 -19.29 14.53 5.09
C LYS A 212 -18.58 14.64 3.74
N ASN A 213 -17.46 13.95 3.57
CA ASN A 213 -16.64 14.02 2.37
C ASN A 213 -16.73 12.70 1.58
N THR A 214 -16.63 12.79 0.26
CA THR A 214 -16.60 11.65 -0.66
C THR A 214 -15.16 11.26 -1.03
N LYS A 215 -14.17 11.99 -0.49
CA LYS A 215 -12.77 11.84 -0.85
C LYS A 215 -11.95 11.19 0.25
N TYR A 216 -11.10 10.23 -0.12
CA TYR A 216 -10.18 9.54 0.78
C TYR A 216 -8.90 9.10 0.03
N TYR A 217 -7.90 8.61 0.78
CA TYR A 217 -6.65 8.10 0.22
C TYR A 217 -6.66 6.56 0.20
N PRO A 218 -6.80 5.92 -0.98
CA PRO A 218 -6.97 4.48 -1.05
C PRO A 218 -5.65 3.70 -0.99
N TYR A 219 -5.74 2.37 -1.00
CA TYR A 219 -4.65 1.41 -1.23
C TYR A 219 -3.62 1.23 -0.11
N ASN A 220 -3.67 1.99 0.99
CA ASN A 220 -2.66 1.91 2.06
C ASN A 220 -1.20 2.03 1.55
N MET A 221 -0.99 2.75 0.45
CA MET A 221 0.32 2.97 -0.14
C MET A 221 0.93 4.26 0.40
N PHE A 222 2.25 4.26 0.62
CA PHE A 222 2.97 5.45 1.08
C PHE A 222 4.48 5.33 0.86
N ILE A 223 5.18 6.46 0.96
CA ILE A 223 6.61 6.54 1.25
C ILE A 223 6.78 7.64 2.30
N MET A 224 7.38 7.33 3.44
CA MET A 224 7.40 8.18 4.64
C MET A 224 8.81 8.30 5.18
N LYS A 225 9.17 9.49 5.67
CA LYS A 225 10.27 9.61 6.63
C LYS A 225 10.02 8.69 7.83
N ARG A 226 11.10 8.10 8.37
CA ARG A 226 11.05 7.20 9.52
C ARG A 226 10.16 7.72 10.66
N GLU A 227 10.35 8.95 11.10
CA GLU A 227 9.57 9.53 12.21
C GLU A 227 8.05 9.56 11.94
N ILE A 228 7.66 9.85 10.69
CA ILE A 228 6.25 9.90 10.27
C ILE A 228 5.69 8.49 10.19
N TYR A 229 6.45 7.54 9.65
CA TYR A 229 6.06 6.14 9.60
C TYR A 229 5.78 5.57 10.99
N PHE A 230 6.66 5.80 11.96
CA PHE A 230 6.45 5.30 13.32
C PHE A 230 5.23 5.94 13.98
N ASN A 231 4.98 7.24 13.76
CA ASN A 231 3.75 7.88 14.23
C ASN A 231 2.50 7.29 13.55
N TYR A 232 2.57 7.04 12.24
CA TYR A 232 1.49 6.47 11.44
C TYR A 232 1.12 5.06 11.92
N VAL A 233 2.07 4.13 12.01
CA VAL A 233 1.78 2.74 12.37
C VAL A 233 1.35 2.60 13.83
N ASN A 234 1.87 3.43 14.75
CA ASN A 234 1.38 3.45 16.13
C ASN A 234 -0.12 3.83 16.16
N PHE A 235 -0.49 4.93 15.50
CA PHE A 235 -1.88 5.37 15.41
C PHE A 235 -2.77 4.33 14.71
N LEU A 236 -2.33 3.82 13.56
CA LEU A 236 -3.07 2.84 12.78
C LEU A 236 -3.36 1.57 13.58
N PHE A 237 -2.33 0.96 14.18
CA PHE A 237 -2.48 -0.32 14.88
C PHE A 237 -3.15 -0.18 16.25
N GLU A 238 -3.06 0.97 16.92
CA GLU A 238 -3.85 1.25 18.12
C GLU A 238 -5.36 1.11 17.83
N ILE A 239 -5.84 1.64 16.71
CA ILE A 239 -7.25 1.54 16.31
C ILE A 239 -7.55 0.14 15.75
N ILE A 240 -6.73 -0.35 14.82
CA ILE A 240 -6.99 -1.62 14.11
C ILE A 240 -7.10 -2.80 15.08
N PHE A 241 -6.28 -2.86 16.13
CA PHE A 241 -6.36 -3.97 17.08
C PHE A 241 -7.63 -3.93 17.94
N GLN A 242 -8.09 -2.75 18.34
CA GLN A 242 -9.36 -2.60 19.05
C GLN A 242 -10.55 -2.98 18.16
N VAL A 243 -10.56 -2.50 16.91
CA VAL A 243 -11.59 -2.88 15.92
C VAL A 243 -11.60 -4.39 15.69
N TYR A 244 -10.41 -5.00 15.50
CA TYR A 244 -10.27 -6.43 15.31
C TYR A 244 -10.78 -7.22 16.52
N ASP A 245 -10.43 -6.83 17.74
CA ASP A 245 -10.87 -7.54 18.94
C ASP A 245 -12.40 -7.58 19.07
N ILE A 246 -13.07 -6.48 18.74
CA ILE A 246 -14.54 -6.37 18.74
C ILE A 246 -15.16 -7.20 17.60
N MET A 247 -14.55 -7.18 16.42
CA MET A 247 -15.16 -7.74 15.20
C MET A 247 -14.75 -9.20 14.91
N LYS A 248 -13.71 -9.74 15.54
CA LYS A 248 -13.10 -11.04 15.16
C LYS A 248 -14.11 -12.18 15.05
N ASN A 249 -15.08 -12.26 15.98
CA ASN A 249 -16.11 -13.31 15.96
C ASN A 249 -17.09 -13.12 14.79
N ASP A 250 -17.55 -11.89 14.55
CA ASP A 250 -18.42 -11.58 13.40
C ASP A 250 -17.70 -11.91 12.08
N LEU A 251 -16.45 -11.45 11.92
CA LEU A 251 -15.65 -11.70 10.72
C LEU A 251 -15.37 -13.19 10.52
N TYR A 252 -15.14 -13.95 11.58
CA TYR A 252 -14.96 -15.39 11.50
C TYR A 252 -16.19 -16.10 10.93
N MET A 253 -17.39 -15.69 11.37
CA MET A 253 -18.68 -16.27 10.98
C MET A 253 -19.13 -15.90 9.56
N ARG A 254 -18.56 -14.88 8.93
CA ARG A 254 -18.89 -14.51 7.54
C ARG A 254 -18.49 -15.64 6.58
N THR A 255 -19.43 -16.10 5.76
CA THR A 255 -19.16 -17.15 4.76
C THR A 255 -18.40 -16.62 3.54
N ASN A 256 -18.61 -15.36 3.17
CA ASN A 256 -17.91 -14.72 2.07
C ASN A 256 -16.53 -14.20 2.51
N ILE A 257 -15.45 -14.80 1.99
CA ILE A 257 -14.06 -14.40 2.24
C ILE A 257 -13.83 -12.93 1.89
N PHE A 258 -14.50 -12.40 0.86
CA PHE A 258 -14.41 -10.99 0.48
C PHE A 258 -14.79 -10.06 1.63
N ASN A 259 -15.88 -10.39 2.35
CA ASN A 259 -16.42 -9.59 3.44
C ASN A 259 -15.61 -9.71 4.74
N LYS A 260 -14.72 -10.70 4.87
CA LYS A 260 -13.82 -10.82 6.02
C LYS A 260 -12.77 -9.69 6.06
N ARG A 261 -12.60 -8.97 4.95
CA ARG A 261 -11.58 -7.93 4.74
C ARG A 261 -12.03 -6.53 5.14
N GLU A 262 -13.18 -6.40 5.81
CA GLU A 262 -13.75 -5.10 6.18
C GLU A 262 -12.74 -4.23 6.95
N ILE A 263 -11.96 -4.82 7.86
CA ILE A 263 -10.96 -4.08 8.64
C ILE A 263 -9.87 -3.50 7.73
N ALA A 264 -9.42 -4.26 6.72
CA ALA A 264 -8.47 -3.74 5.75
C ALA A 264 -9.04 -2.55 4.96
N TRP A 265 -10.32 -2.55 4.58
CA TRP A 265 -10.93 -1.38 3.94
C TRP A 265 -11.06 -0.20 4.89
N LEU A 266 -11.42 -0.46 6.15
CA LEU A 266 -11.49 0.56 7.19
C LEU A 266 -10.14 1.25 7.42
N SER A 267 -9.03 0.52 7.23
CA SER A 267 -7.68 1.07 7.38
C SER A 267 -7.33 2.19 6.39
N GLU A 268 -7.96 2.22 5.21
CA GLU A 268 -7.79 3.31 4.23
C GLU A 268 -8.40 4.62 4.77
N TYR A 269 -9.52 4.52 5.51
CA TYR A 269 -10.13 5.67 6.19
C TYR A 269 -9.34 6.12 7.42
N ILE A 270 -8.83 5.16 8.21
CA ILE A 270 -7.96 5.47 9.34
C ILE A 270 -6.69 6.18 8.83
N SER A 271 -6.08 5.69 7.76
CA SER A 271 -4.93 6.33 7.12
C SER A 271 -5.26 7.74 6.62
N THR A 272 -6.46 7.93 6.06
CA THR A 272 -6.94 9.25 5.63
C THR A 272 -7.03 10.25 6.80
N LEU A 273 -7.53 9.84 7.97
CA LEU A 273 -7.53 10.68 9.18
C LEU A 273 -6.12 11.13 9.55
N PHE A 274 -5.16 10.20 9.50
CA PHE A 274 -3.76 10.50 9.79
C PHE A 274 -3.18 11.50 8.78
N PHE A 275 -3.41 11.32 7.48
CA PHE A 275 -2.89 12.21 6.45
C PHE A 275 -3.47 13.62 6.56
N TYR A 276 -4.77 13.76 6.87
CA TYR A 276 -5.35 15.08 7.15
C TYR A 276 -4.74 15.74 8.39
N SER A 277 -4.37 14.97 9.42
CA SER A 277 -3.66 15.52 10.58
C SER A 277 -2.30 16.10 10.20
N LEU A 278 -1.56 15.43 9.32
CA LEU A 278 -0.26 15.92 8.84
C LEU A 278 -0.37 17.16 7.94
N GLN A 279 -1.46 17.30 7.19
CA GLN A 279 -1.72 18.52 6.40
C GLN A 279 -1.84 19.77 7.27
N LYS A 280 -2.28 19.63 8.54
CA LYS A 280 -2.31 20.74 9.51
C LYS A 280 -0.93 21.06 10.11
N GLU A 281 0.05 20.17 9.97
CA GLU A 281 1.38 20.27 10.59
C GLU A 281 2.45 20.89 9.66
N ASN A 282 2.05 21.54 8.56
CA ASN A 282 2.96 22.12 7.57
C ASN A 282 4.02 21.12 7.01
N ARG A 283 3.70 19.82 7.00
CA ARG A 283 4.54 18.79 6.37
C ARG A 283 4.50 18.92 4.85
N ILE A 284 5.61 18.63 4.18
CA ILE A 284 5.68 18.66 2.71
C ILE A 284 5.19 17.32 2.16
N ILE A 285 3.96 17.30 1.63
CA ILE A 285 3.28 16.08 1.15
C ILE A 285 3.31 16.02 -0.37
N GLY A 286 3.82 14.91 -0.92
CA GLY A 286 3.82 14.61 -2.33
C GLY A 286 2.67 13.68 -2.69
N GLU A 287 1.65 14.19 -3.37
CA GLU A 287 0.58 13.34 -3.89
C GLU A 287 0.92 12.82 -5.29
N LYS A 288 0.95 11.49 -5.45
CA LYS A 288 1.33 10.83 -6.70
C LYS A 288 0.19 10.00 -7.27
N TYR A 289 0.08 10.00 -8.59
CA TYR A 289 -0.82 9.09 -9.29
C TYR A 289 -0.32 7.65 -9.17
N VAL A 290 -1.23 6.70 -9.38
CA VAL A 290 -0.94 5.27 -9.18
C VAL A 290 -1.11 4.52 -10.49
N SER A 291 -0.12 3.73 -10.86
CA SER A 291 -0.19 2.77 -11.96
C SER A 291 -0.93 1.50 -11.54
N CYS A 292 -1.52 0.78 -12.49
CA CYS A 292 -2.05 -0.56 -12.29
C CYS A 292 -1.71 -1.47 -13.48
N GLY A 293 -0.97 -2.55 -13.22
CA GLY A 293 -0.74 -3.59 -14.24
C GLY A 293 -1.78 -4.70 -14.12
N ILE A 294 -2.67 -4.83 -15.10
CA ILE A 294 -3.79 -5.78 -15.05
C ILE A 294 -3.42 -7.14 -15.64
N ASN A 295 -2.66 -7.16 -16.74
CA ASN A 295 -2.34 -8.39 -17.48
C ASN A 295 -0.85 -8.77 -17.46
N CYS A 296 0.01 -7.87 -16.99
CA CYS A 296 1.46 -8.02 -17.11
C CYS A 296 2.15 -8.58 -15.86
N PHE A 297 1.40 -8.81 -14.78
CA PHE A 297 1.92 -9.37 -13.52
C PHE A 297 1.57 -10.84 -13.31
N ASN A 298 0.82 -11.49 -14.21
CA ASN A 298 0.61 -12.93 -14.10
C ASN A 298 1.86 -13.64 -14.64
N ILE A 299 2.50 -14.48 -13.82
CA ILE A 299 3.56 -15.36 -14.31
C ILE A 299 2.88 -16.43 -15.18
N ASP A 300 3.18 -16.43 -16.47
CA ASP A 300 2.79 -17.53 -17.35
C ASP A 300 3.39 -18.83 -16.80
N SER A 301 2.58 -19.90 -16.70
CA SER A 301 3.00 -21.18 -16.12
C SER A 301 4.26 -21.78 -16.78
N ASN A 302 4.57 -21.35 -18.01
CA ASN A 302 5.73 -21.75 -18.80
C ASN A 302 6.98 -20.84 -18.63
N ILE A 303 6.86 -19.70 -17.94
CA ILE A 303 7.95 -18.72 -17.70
C ILE A 303 8.43 -18.78 -16.24
N LYS A 304 8.34 -19.95 -15.58
CA LYS A 304 8.91 -20.16 -14.22
C LYS A 304 10.45 -20.11 -14.16
N LYS A 305 11.15 -19.60 -15.19
CA LYS A 305 12.62 -19.64 -15.29
C LYS A 305 13.35 -18.40 -15.81
N LYS A 306 12.72 -17.26 -16.13
CA LYS A 306 13.47 -16.14 -16.71
C LYS A 306 13.05 -14.75 -16.21
N ASN A 307 14.02 -14.15 -15.50
CA ASN A 307 14.34 -12.72 -15.35
C ASN A 307 13.93 -12.07 -14.02
N ASN A 308 14.92 -11.91 -13.13
CA ASN A 308 14.89 -10.87 -12.12
C ASN A 308 15.08 -9.52 -12.83
N ILE A 309 14.02 -8.72 -12.97
CA ILE A 309 14.14 -7.34 -13.45
C ILE A 309 14.58 -6.47 -12.26
N SER A 310 15.88 -6.19 -12.20
CA SER A 310 16.42 -5.19 -11.27
C SER A 310 16.18 -3.80 -11.85
N ILE A 311 15.32 -3.02 -11.17
CA ILE A 311 15.03 -1.62 -11.53
C ILE A 311 16.32 -0.79 -11.51
N SER A 312 17.19 -1.00 -10.52
CA SER A 312 18.52 -0.38 -10.47
C SER A 312 19.43 -0.70 -11.66
N LYS A 313 19.39 -1.92 -12.24
CA LYS A 313 20.13 -2.26 -13.47
C LYS A 313 19.55 -1.58 -14.71
N LEU A 314 18.23 -1.41 -14.78
CA LEU A 314 17.58 -0.69 -15.88
C LEU A 314 17.91 0.81 -15.83
N ILE A 315 17.91 1.40 -14.63
CA ILE A 315 18.30 2.80 -14.39
C ILE A 315 19.80 3.01 -14.67
N ARG A 316 20.69 2.13 -14.19
CA ARG A 316 22.14 2.21 -14.51
C ARG A 316 22.40 2.18 -16.02
N ARG A 317 21.71 1.31 -16.77
CA ARG A 317 21.80 1.27 -18.24
C ARG A 317 21.25 2.51 -18.94
N ILE A 318 20.34 3.25 -18.30
CA ILE A 318 19.82 4.53 -18.80
C ILE A 318 20.83 5.66 -18.52
N LEU A 319 21.45 5.66 -17.34
CA LEU A 319 22.50 6.60 -16.95
C LEU A 319 23.81 6.44 -17.73
N GLU A 320 24.14 5.23 -18.20
CA GLU A 320 25.33 4.97 -19.03
C GLU A 320 25.17 5.36 -20.51
N LYS A 321 23.95 5.76 -20.94
CA LYS A 321 23.63 6.11 -22.33
C LYS A 321 23.27 7.58 -22.55
N ILE A 322 23.40 8.42 -21.52
CA ILE A 322 23.33 9.89 -21.56
C ILE A 322 24.71 10.37 -21.16
#